data_AF-A0A838VTC0-F1
#
_entry.id   AF-A0A838VTC0-F1
#
_cell.length_a   1.000
_cell.length_b   1.000
_cell.length_c   1.000
_cell.angle_alpha   90.00
_cell.angle_beta   90.00
_cell.angle_gamma   90.00
#
_symmetry.space_group_name_H-M   'P 1'
#
loop_
_entity.id
_entity.type
_entity.pdbx_description
1 polymer ?
#
loop_
_entity_poly.entity_id
_entity_poly.type
_entity_poly.pdbx_seq_one_letter_code
_entity_poly.pdbx_strand_id
1 'polypeptide(L)'
;MQIQQISVSGLFGIFDHVIPLNMMDERITIIHGPNGFGKTVMLRMLNGFFNSRYSVFRTIPFSKFQVKFDNGSSIEVVKTFDSSEKTKKRNHIVFNFYEHNLEKVSFSLKATNTPTDLDFPVGIIDEIIPGLSQVSNKFWRYIPTNEILSLNEVIDRFEDILPLKTKLREEPKWLENLKNDIHVRLIESQRLLNFDPSRSSRLYSEATTMLPTVSAYSDELAHLIQSKLAEYGTTSQSLDRTFPARVV
;
A
#
# COMPACT_ATOMS: atom_id res chain seq x y z
N MET A 1 -10.06 -6.38 -16.24
CA MET A 1 -9.58 -7.72 -15.81
C MET A 1 -10.16 -8.06 -14.44
N GLN A 2 -10.34 -9.33 -14.06
CA GLN A 2 -10.85 -9.69 -12.72
C GLN A 2 -10.02 -10.77 -12.02
N ILE A 3 -9.95 -10.73 -10.69
CA ILE A 3 -9.22 -11.73 -9.89
C ILE A 3 -10.07 -13.00 -9.77
N GLN A 4 -9.53 -14.12 -10.24
CA GLN A 4 -10.17 -15.42 -10.18
C GLN A 4 -9.72 -16.22 -8.94
N GLN A 5 -8.44 -16.11 -8.58
CA GLN A 5 -7.87 -16.89 -7.50
C GLN A 5 -6.70 -16.14 -6.86
N ILE A 6 -6.58 -16.24 -5.53
CA ILE A 6 -5.43 -15.77 -4.77
C ILE A 6 -4.80 -16.97 -4.08
N SER A 7 -3.49 -17.10 -4.11
CA SER A 7 -2.77 -18.15 -3.41
C SER A 7 -1.48 -17.67 -2.77
N VAL A 8 -1.08 -18.33 -1.69
CA VAL A 8 0.20 -18.10 -1.02
C VAL A 8 0.78 -19.44 -0.61
N SER A 9 2.10 -19.56 -0.71
CA SER A 9 2.85 -20.74 -0.30
C SER A 9 3.94 -20.37 0.71
N GLY A 10 4.13 -21.25 1.70
CA GLY A 10 5.09 -21.08 2.78
C GLY A 10 4.77 -19.90 3.69
N LEU A 11 3.51 -19.51 3.83
CA LEU A 11 3.10 -18.45 4.74
C LEU A 11 3.41 -18.87 6.19
N PHE A 12 4.15 -18.03 6.91
CA PHE A 12 4.71 -18.36 8.23
C PHE A 12 5.57 -19.64 8.25
N GLY A 13 6.05 -20.08 7.08
CA GLY A 13 6.83 -21.31 6.91
C GLY A 13 6.02 -22.60 7.00
N ILE A 14 4.70 -22.53 7.21
CA ILE A 14 3.86 -23.70 7.51
C ILE A 14 2.56 -23.78 6.70
N PHE A 15 2.06 -22.65 6.17
CA PHE A 15 0.75 -22.63 5.52
C PHE A 15 0.85 -22.37 4.02
N ASP A 16 0.13 -23.20 3.28
CA ASP A 16 -0.20 -22.97 1.89
C ASP A 16 -1.71 -22.72 1.79
N HIS A 17 -2.12 -21.63 1.15
CA HIS A 17 -3.51 -21.28 0.96
C HIS A 17 -3.82 -21.03 -0.50
N VAL A 18 -4.98 -21.52 -0.92
CA VAL A 18 -5.57 -21.27 -2.23
C VAL A 18 -7.01 -20.84 -2.01
N ILE A 19 -7.33 -19.61 -2.40
CA ILE A 19 -8.67 -19.04 -2.28
C ILE A 19 -9.19 -18.73 -3.69
N PRO A 20 -10.05 -19.58 -4.25
CA PRO A 20 -10.81 -19.22 -5.44
C PRO A 20 -11.85 -18.14 -5.07
N LEU A 21 -11.97 -17.11 -5.90
CA LEU A 21 -12.98 -16.08 -5.74
C LEU A 21 -14.24 -16.46 -6.51
N ASN A 22 -15.40 -16.10 -5.95
CA ASN A 22 -16.68 -16.32 -6.60
C ASN A 22 -16.87 -15.33 -7.75
N MET A 23 -16.92 -15.86 -8.98
CA MET A 23 -17.12 -15.10 -10.22
C MET A 23 -18.59 -15.07 -10.68
N MET A 24 -19.49 -15.77 -9.98
CA MET A 24 -20.91 -15.88 -10.30
C MET A 24 -21.72 -14.69 -9.74
N ASP A 25 -23.04 -14.74 -9.87
CA ASP A 25 -23.96 -13.59 -9.73
C ASP A 25 -23.81 -12.79 -8.44
N GLU A 26 -23.56 -13.43 -7.29
CA GLU A 26 -23.48 -12.71 -6.01
C GLU A 26 -22.11 -12.05 -5.77
N ARG A 27 -21.03 -12.52 -6.42
CA ARG A 27 -19.63 -12.03 -6.28
C ARG A 27 -19.14 -11.84 -4.85
N ILE A 28 -19.74 -12.54 -3.90
CA ILE A 28 -19.34 -12.54 -2.49
C ILE A 28 -18.53 -13.81 -2.22
N THR A 29 -17.38 -13.66 -1.60
CA THR A 29 -16.52 -14.76 -1.15
C THR A 29 -16.31 -14.66 0.35
N ILE A 30 -16.73 -15.69 1.10
CA ILE A 30 -16.57 -15.75 2.56
C ILE A 30 -15.37 -16.65 2.88
N ILE A 31 -14.33 -16.04 3.46
CA ILE A 31 -13.13 -16.75 3.92
C ILE A 31 -13.29 -17.03 5.42
N HIS A 32 -13.36 -18.31 5.80
CA HIS A 32 -13.43 -18.74 7.19
C HIS A 32 -12.26 -19.69 7.53
N GLY A 33 -11.96 -19.81 8.82
CA GLY A 33 -10.88 -20.65 9.33
C GLY A 33 -10.45 -20.23 10.73
N PRO A 34 -9.63 -21.03 11.43
CA PRO A 34 -9.20 -20.71 12.79
C PRO A 34 -8.38 -19.42 12.87
N ASN A 35 -8.31 -18.83 14.06
CA ASN A 35 -7.44 -17.66 14.30
C ASN A 35 -5.97 -18.06 14.11
N GLY A 36 -5.16 -17.15 13.57
CA GLY A 36 -3.74 -17.41 13.29
C GLY A 36 -3.43 -18.02 11.91
N PHE A 37 -4.43 -18.51 11.16
CA PHE A 37 -4.25 -19.09 9.81
C PHE A 37 -4.06 -18.05 8.70
N GLY A 38 -3.56 -16.86 9.00
CA GLY A 38 -3.18 -15.89 7.95
C GLY A 38 -4.29 -15.26 7.11
N LYS A 39 -5.58 -15.44 7.44
CA LYS A 39 -6.72 -14.84 6.69
C LYS A 39 -6.54 -13.34 6.41
N THR A 40 -6.33 -12.55 7.45
CA THR A 40 -6.11 -11.09 7.35
C THR A 40 -4.81 -10.77 6.61
N VAL A 41 -3.78 -11.61 6.79
CA VAL A 41 -2.46 -11.43 6.20
C VAL A 41 -2.54 -11.58 4.68
N MET A 42 -3.30 -12.55 4.20
CA MET A 42 -3.56 -12.75 2.78
C MET A 42 -4.27 -11.56 2.14
N LEU A 43 -5.29 -11.00 2.80
CA LEU A 43 -5.97 -9.78 2.36
C LEU A 43 -5.04 -8.56 2.38
N ARG A 44 -4.16 -8.46 3.38
CA ARG A 44 -3.14 -7.39 3.45
C ARG A 44 -2.09 -7.51 2.34
N MET A 45 -1.65 -8.72 1.99
CA MET A 45 -0.73 -8.95 0.88
C MET A 45 -1.37 -8.55 -0.45
N LEU A 46 -2.63 -8.93 -0.68
CA LEU A 46 -3.39 -8.50 -1.86
C LEU A 46 -3.47 -6.97 -1.95
N ASN A 47 -3.90 -6.33 -0.86
CA ASN A 47 -4.00 -4.88 -0.78
C ASN A 47 -2.66 -4.19 -1.01
N GLY A 48 -1.57 -4.73 -0.44
CA GLY A 48 -0.25 -4.15 -0.58
C GLY A 48 0.34 -4.31 -1.97
N PHE A 49 -0.01 -5.37 -2.70
CA PHE A 49 0.33 -5.50 -4.10
C PHE A 49 -0.32 -4.39 -4.94
N PHE A 50 -1.66 -4.26 -4.86
CA PHE A 50 -2.40 -3.34 -5.74
C PHE A 50 -2.20 -1.86 -5.39
N ASN A 51 -1.92 -1.53 -4.13
CA ASN A 51 -1.74 -0.14 -3.68
C ASN A 51 -0.27 0.27 -3.52
N SER A 52 0.69 -0.44 -4.13
CA SER A 52 2.14 -0.16 -4.05
C SER A 52 2.73 -0.17 -2.62
N ARG A 53 2.05 -0.81 -1.66
CA ARG A 53 2.50 -0.94 -0.27
C ARG A 53 3.33 -2.20 -0.10
N TYR A 54 4.55 -2.19 -0.65
CA TYR A 54 5.40 -3.39 -0.73
C TYR A 54 6.11 -3.78 0.56
N SER A 55 6.09 -2.91 1.57
CA SER A 55 6.51 -3.16 2.95
C SER A 55 5.96 -4.51 3.49
N VAL A 56 4.72 -4.84 3.12
CA VAL A 56 3.99 -6.05 3.53
C VAL A 56 4.75 -7.32 3.15
N PHE A 57 5.35 -7.36 1.95
CA PHE A 57 6.09 -8.51 1.44
C PHE A 57 7.50 -8.61 2.05
N ARG A 58 8.05 -7.52 2.57
CA ARG A 58 9.33 -7.56 3.29
C ARG A 58 9.14 -8.13 4.69
N THR A 59 8.10 -7.68 5.39
CA THR A 59 7.81 -8.02 6.79
C THR A 59 7.23 -9.42 6.95
N ILE A 60 6.29 -9.82 6.08
CA ILE A 60 5.64 -11.13 6.20
C ILE A 60 6.58 -12.25 5.72
N PRO A 61 6.72 -13.34 6.48
CA PRO A 61 7.39 -14.56 6.01
C PRO A 61 6.47 -15.34 5.06
N PHE A 62 6.86 -15.45 3.80
CA PHE A 62 6.23 -16.29 2.78
C PHE A 62 7.27 -16.68 1.72
N SER A 63 6.99 -17.73 0.96
CA SER A 63 7.85 -18.16 -0.16
C SER A 63 7.37 -17.59 -1.49
N LYS A 64 6.07 -17.75 -1.76
CA LYS A 64 5.44 -17.34 -3.02
C LYS A 64 4.02 -16.83 -2.79
N PHE A 65 3.64 -15.73 -3.42
CA PHE A 65 2.28 -15.22 -3.46
C PHE A 65 1.85 -15.10 -4.91
N GLN A 66 0.64 -15.54 -5.26
CA GLN A 66 0.16 -15.54 -6.64
C GLN A 66 -1.28 -15.04 -6.72
N VAL A 67 -1.55 -14.26 -7.77
CA VAL A 67 -2.88 -13.80 -8.14
C VAL A 67 -3.13 -14.26 -9.57
N LYS A 68 -4.22 -15.01 -9.80
CA LYS A 68 -4.65 -15.45 -11.13
C LYS A 68 -5.88 -14.66 -11.56
N PHE A 69 -5.93 -14.33 -12.84
CA PHE A 69 -7.00 -13.54 -13.43
C PHE A 69 -7.86 -14.37 -14.38
N ASP A 70 -9.07 -13.86 -14.64
CA ASP A 70 -10.07 -14.46 -15.54
C ASP A 70 -9.60 -14.61 -16.99
N ASN A 71 -8.71 -13.73 -17.46
CA ASN A 71 -8.09 -13.78 -18.78
C ASN A 71 -6.94 -14.81 -18.90
N GLY A 72 -6.67 -15.61 -17.85
CA GLY A 72 -5.59 -16.60 -17.82
C GLY A 72 -4.21 -16.02 -17.52
N SER A 73 -4.08 -14.70 -17.35
CA SER A 73 -2.84 -14.11 -16.86
C SER A 73 -2.64 -14.39 -15.37
N SER A 74 -1.39 -14.32 -14.90
CA SER A 74 -1.11 -14.42 -13.48
C SER A 74 0.07 -13.58 -13.05
N ILE A 75 0.01 -13.09 -11.81
CA ILE A 75 1.12 -12.43 -11.15
C ILE A 75 1.63 -13.33 -10.05
N GLU A 76 2.95 -13.37 -9.93
CA GLU A 76 3.64 -14.06 -8.86
C GLU A 76 4.60 -13.09 -8.17
N VAL A 77 4.63 -13.13 -6.84
CA VAL A 77 5.58 -12.44 -6.00
C VAL A 77 6.40 -13.50 -5.28
N VAL A 78 7.70 -13.54 -5.54
CA VAL A 78 8.62 -14.51 -4.95
C VAL A 78 9.62 -13.80 -4.05
N LYS A 79 9.84 -14.36 -2.86
CA LYS A 79 10.89 -13.90 -1.95
C LYS A 79 12.13 -14.75 -2.17
N THR A 80 13.19 -14.16 -2.70
CA THR A 80 14.48 -14.83 -2.89
C THR A 80 15.45 -14.42 -1.79
N PHE A 81 16.16 -15.42 -1.26
CA PHE A 81 17.23 -15.23 -0.28
C PHE A 81 18.55 -15.38 -1.02
N ASP A 82 19.36 -14.33 -1.04
CA ASP A 82 20.74 -14.43 -1.49
C ASP A 82 21.57 -15.02 -0.34
N SER A 83 22.14 -16.21 -0.55
CA SER A 83 22.92 -16.96 0.44
C SER A 83 24.43 -16.63 0.38
N SER A 84 24.82 -15.48 -0.17
CA SER A 84 26.22 -15.06 -0.22
C SER A 84 26.71 -14.50 1.13
N GLU A 85 27.70 -15.18 1.69
CA GLU A 85 28.09 -15.23 3.11
C GLU A 85 28.67 -13.98 3.80
N LYS A 86 28.68 -12.76 3.24
CA LYS A 86 29.46 -11.66 3.87
C LYS A 86 28.80 -10.30 4.04
N THR A 87 27.54 -10.11 3.64
CA THR A 87 26.84 -8.84 3.86
C THR A 87 25.35 -9.09 4.07
N LYS A 88 24.85 -8.76 5.28
CA LYS A 88 23.44 -8.72 5.73
C LYS A 88 22.40 -9.28 4.75
N LYS A 89 21.75 -10.41 5.09
CA LYS A 89 20.62 -11.04 4.36
C LYS A 89 19.68 -10.00 3.73
N ARG A 90 19.83 -9.74 2.43
CA ARG A 90 18.90 -8.87 1.70
C ARG A 90 17.80 -9.75 1.09
N ASN A 91 16.57 -9.55 1.55
CA ASN A 91 15.42 -10.18 0.95
C ASN A 91 15.12 -9.47 -0.37
N HIS A 92 15.33 -10.16 -1.48
CA HIS A 92 14.93 -9.69 -2.79
C HIS A 92 13.50 -10.15 -3.05
N ILE A 93 12.65 -9.21 -3.48
CA ILE A 93 11.28 -9.51 -3.87
C ILE A 93 11.21 -9.35 -5.38
N VAL A 94 10.79 -10.41 -6.06
CA VAL A 94 10.63 -10.42 -7.52
C VAL A 94 9.16 -10.57 -7.86
N PHE A 95 8.66 -9.66 -8.69
CA PHE A 95 7.34 -9.70 -9.28
C PHE A 95 7.45 -10.28 -10.69
N ASN A 96 6.81 -11.40 -10.95
CA ASN A 96 6.72 -12.02 -12.26
C ASN A 96 5.28 -11.85 -12.78
N PHE A 97 5.16 -11.42 -14.03
CA PHE A 97 3.90 -11.38 -14.74
C PHE A 97 3.93 -12.40 -15.88
N TYR A 98 2.89 -13.22 -15.94
CA TYR A 98 2.66 -14.22 -16.95
C TYR A 98 1.43 -13.81 -17.74
N GLU A 99 1.65 -13.36 -18.97
CA GLU A 99 0.59 -13.09 -19.93
C GLU A 99 0.44 -14.29 -20.89
N HIS A 100 -0.78 -14.55 -21.33
CA HIS A 100 -1.13 -15.72 -22.13
C HIS A 100 -0.20 -15.83 -23.36
N ASN A 101 0.58 -16.92 -23.46
CA ASN A 101 1.54 -17.18 -24.55
C ASN A 101 2.70 -16.17 -24.76
N LEU A 102 2.95 -15.26 -23.82
CA LEU A 102 4.08 -14.31 -23.89
C LEU A 102 5.20 -14.70 -22.91
N GLU A 103 6.41 -14.20 -23.19
CA GLU A 103 7.55 -14.36 -22.27
C GLU A 103 7.24 -13.70 -20.92
N LYS A 104 7.68 -14.34 -19.84
CA LYS A 104 7.52 -13.81 -18.48
C LYS A 104 8.21 -12.45 -18.37
N VAL A 105 7.52 -11.45 -17.81
CA VAL A 105 8.12 -10.16 -17.49
C VAL A 105 8.39 -10.12 -16.00
N SER A 106 9.65 -9.92 -15.62
CA SER A 106 10.07 -9.88 -14.22
C SER A 106 10.50 -8.47 -13.80
N PHE A 107 10.07 -8.04 -12.63
CA PHE A 107 10.50 -6.82 -11.96
C PHE A 107 11.06 -7.15 -10.57
N SER A 108 12.30 -6.75 -10.30
CA SER A 108 12.93 -6.95 -9.00
C SER A 108 12.82 -5.68 -8.16
N LEU A 109 12.23 -5.80 -6.98
CA LEU A 109 12.20 -4.72 -5.99
C LEU A 109 13.58 -4.56 -5.37
N LYS A 110 14.39 -3.71 -5.99
CA LYS A 110 15.68 -3.31 -5.40
C LYS A 110 15.41 -2.55 -4.10
N ALA A 111 16.25 -2.78 -3.09
CA ALA A 111 16.30 -1.90 -1.92
C ALA A 111 16.61 -0.48 -2.42
N THR A 112 15.97 0.53 -1.84
CA THR A 112 16.23 1.93 -2.17
C THR A 112 17.70 2.24 -1.87
N ASN A 113 18.50 2.39 -2.92
CA ASN A 113 19.95 2.55 -2.78
C ASN A 113 20.37 4.00 -2.52
N THR A 114 19.44 4.96 -2.54
CA THR A 114 19.78 6.38 -2.45
C THR A 114 18.73 7.14 -1.62
N PRO A 115 19.13 7.67 -0.44
CA PRO A 115 18.28 8.53 0.41
C PRO A 115 18.11 9.96 -0.12
N THR A 116 18.62 10.26 -1.32
CA THR A 116 18.73 11.64 -1.84
C THR A 116 17.41 12.26 -2.30
N ASP A 117 16.33 11.48 -2.45
CA ASP A 117 15.01 11.97 -2.92
C ASP A 117 13.93 11.93 -1.82
N LEU A 118 14.31 11.92 -0.55
CA LEU A 118 13.31 12.03 0.52
C LEU A 118 12.78 13.47 0.57
N ASP A 119 11.51 13.64 0.21
CA ASP A 119 10.77 14.91 0.31
C ASP A 119 10.55 15.38 1.77
N PHE A 120 11.14 14.70 2.76
CA PHE A 120 10.99 15.02 4.18
C PHE A 120 12.31 14.89 4.97
N PRO A 121 12.49 15.66 6.05
CA PRO A 121 13.68 15.56 6.91
C PRO A 121 13.74 14.22 7.66
N VAL A 122 14.91 13.57 7.63
CA VAL A 122 15.19 12.30 8.32
C VAL A 122 14.95 12.36 9.84
N GLY A 123 15.04 13.55 10.44
CA GLY A 123 14.82 13.76 11.88
C GLY A 123 13.37 13.65 12.34
N ILE A 124 12.39 13.53 11.44
CA ILE A 124 10.97 13.37 11.81
C ILE A 124 10.58 11.87 11.88
N ILE A 125 11.49 10.97 11.47
CA ILE A 125 11.21 9.54 11.31
C ILE A 125 10.82 8.86 12.65
N ASP A 126 11.52 9.16 13.73
CA ASP A 126 11.26 8.63 15.07
C ASP A 126 10.06 9.30 15.76
N GLU A 127 9.67 10.49 15.33
CA GLU A 127 8.41 11.13 15.77
C GLU A 127 7.18 10.50 15.11
N ILE A 128 7.30 10.10 13.84
CA ILE A 128 6.19 9.55 13.05
C ILE A 128 5.97 8.07 13.32
N ILE A 129 7.04 7.29 13.50
CA ILE A 129 6.96 5.84 13.62
C ILE A 129 6.91 5.45 15.11
N PRO A 130 5.77 4.95 15.61
CA PRO A 130 5.64 4.61 17.03
C PRO A 130 6.62 3.50 17.43
N GLY A 131 7.32 3.72 18.54
CA GLY A 131 8.28 2.76 19.07
C GLY A 131 9.60 2.72 18.32
N LEU A 132 9.89 3.68 17.44
CA LEU A 132 11.19 3.85 16.82
C LEU A 132 11.97 4.95 17.55
N SER A 133 13.24 4.71 17.87
CA SER A 133 14.11 5.69 18.54
C SER A 133 15.41 5.86 17.76
N GLN A 134 15.79 7.09 17.44
CA GLN A 134 17.06 7.34 16.77
C GLN A 134 18.24 7.04 17.71
N VAL A 135 19.18 6.19 17.26
CA VAL A 135 20.43 5.88 17.98
C VAL A 135 21.59 6.67 17.39
N SER A 136 21.56 6.93 16.09
CA SER A 136 22.59 7.68 15.35
C SER A 136 22.00 8.23 14.03
N ASN A 137 22.71 9.12 13.33
CA ASN A 137 22.28 9.75 12.06
C ASN A 137 21.79 8.75 10.99
N LYS A 138 22.21 7.48 11.05
CA LYS A 138 21.85 6.44 10.07
C LYS A 138 21.19 5.21 10.69
N PHE A 139 20.97 5.19 12.01
CA PHE A 139 20.48 4.01 12.72
C PHE A 139 19.39 4.34 13.73
N TRP A 140 18.35 3.53 13.70
CA TRP A 140 17.20 3.58 14.61
C TRP A 140 17.05 2.25 15.33
N ARG A 141 16.58 2.30 16.58
CA ARG A 141 16.18 1.13 17.35
C ARG A 141 14.67 1.01 17.32
N TYR A 142 14.16 -0.13 16.88
CA TYR A 142 12.74 -0.45 17.01
C TYR A 142 12.49 -1.14 18.34
N ILE A 143 11.86 -0.43 19.29
CA ILE A 143 11.67 -0.83 20.69
C ILE A 143 10.94 -2.18 20.82
N PRO A 144 9.87 -2.48 20.06
CA PRO A 144 9.15 -3.75 20.21
C PRO A 144 9.97 -5.00 19.91
N THR A 145 10.93 -4.93 18.98
CA THR A 145 11.79 -6.07 18.62
C THR A 145 13.23 -5.90 19.09
N ASN A 146 13.58 -4.73 19.63
CA ASN A 146 14.92 -4.30 19.97
C ASN A 146 15.94 -4.36 18.81
N GLU A 147 15.46 -4.29 17.55
CA GLU A 147 16.29 -4.35 16.35
C GLU A 147 16.92 -2.99 16.03
N ILE A 148 18.17 -3.00 15.55
CA ILE A 148 18.83 -1.82 15.02
C ILE A 148 18.66 -1.80 13.49
N LEU A 149 17.91 -0.82 13.00
CA LEU A 149 17.55 -0.62 11.61
C LEU A 149 18.35 0.55 11.03
N SER A 150 18.89 0.37 9.83
CA SER A 150 19.42 1.45 9.01
C SER A 150 18.30 2.28 8.39
N LEU A 151 18.60 3.49 7.91
CA LEU A 151 17.61 4.36 7.23
C LEU A 151 16.84 3.62 6.12
N ASN A 152 17.55 2.87 5.27
CA ASN A 152 16.92 2.11 4.19
C ASN A 152 15.99 1.01 4.73
N GLU A 153 16.37 0.34 5.82
CA GLU A 153 15.52 -0.69 6.45
C GLU A 153 14.28 -0.08 7.11
N VAL A 154 14.40 1.14 7.67
CA VAL A 154 13.26 1.88 8.20
C VAL A 154 12.31 2.28 7.09
N ILE A 155 12.81 2.88 6.01
CA ILE A 155 12.00 3.24 4.84
C ILE A 155 11.33 2.00 4.25
N ASP A 156 12.08 0.92 4.06
CA ASP A 156 11.55 -0.34 3.51
C ASP A 156 10.45 -0.97 4.37
N ARG A 157 10.51 -0.82 5.70
CA ARG A 157 9.56 -1.45 6.63
C ARG A 157 8.35 -0.56 6.92
N PHE A 158 8.55 0.75 6.97
CA PHE A 158 7.54 1.72 7.40
C PHE A 158 7.11 2.67 6.28
N GLU A 159 7.36 2.30 5.02
CA GLU A 159 6.96 3.03 3.80
C GLU A 159 5.53 3.59 3.88
N ASP A 160 4.60 2.80 4.43
CA ASP A 160 3.17 3.14 4.50
C ASP A 160 2.81 4.24 5.50
N ILE A 161 3.67 4.50 6.48
CA ILE A 161 3.46 5.48 7.55
C ILE A 161 4.20 6.79 7.22
N LEU A 162 5.21 6.72 6.35
CA LEU A 162 6.02 7.86 5.99
C LEU A 162 5.22 8.83 5.08
N PRO A 163 5.37 10.15 5.27
CA PRO A 163 4.66 11.18 4.50
C PRO A 163 5.29 11.36 3.11
N LEU A 164 5.37 10.29 2.34
CA LEU A 164 5.91 10.27 1.00
C LEU A 164 4.86 10.78 0.01
N LYS A 165 5.12 11.92 -0.63
CA LYS A 165 4.26 12.48 -1.68
C LYS A 165 4.49 11.83 -3.03
N THR A 166 5.70 11.34 -3.26
CA THR A 166 6.16 10.72 -4.51
C THR A 166 6.31 9.22 -4.33
N LYS A 167 5.94 8.44 -5.35
CA LYS A 167 6.27 7.01 -5.40
C LYS A 167 7.80 6.92 -5.33
N LEU A 168 8.34 6.33 -4.26
CA LEU A 168 9.80 6.13 -4.08
C LEU A 168 10.44 5.26 -5.18
N ARG A 169 9.63 4.63 -6.03
CA ARG A 169 10.05 3.56 -6.94
C ARG A 169 9.38 3.74 -8.29
N GLU A 170 10.20 3.73 -9.33
CA GLU A 170 9.74 3.59 -10.70
C GLU A 170 9.23 2.16 -10.90
N GLU A 171 7.92 2.03 -11.13
CA GLU A 171 7.27 0.78 -11.47
C GLU A 171 7.25 0.63 -12.99
N PRO A 172 7.42 -0.60 -13.51
CA PRO A 172 7.32 -0.81 -14.95
C PRO A 172 5.87 -0.60 -15.42
N LYS A 173 5.71 -0.11 -16.66
CA LYS A 173 4.40 0.23 -17.25
C LYS A 173 3.36 -0.89 -17.15
N TRP A 174 3.78 -2.16 -17.29
CA TRP A 174 2.87 -3.30 -17.18
C TRP A 174 2.25 -3.42 -15.78
N LEU A 175 3.02 -3.11 -14.73
CA LEU A 175 2.58 -3.22 -13.33
C LEU A 175 1.65 -2.07 -12.98
N GLU A 176 1.94 -0.87 -13.48
CA GLU A 176 1.09 0.30 -13.33
C GLU A 176 -0.26 0.10 -14.04
N ASN A 177 -0.25 -0.36 -15.29
CA ASN A 177 -1.47 -0.67 -16.04
C ASN A 177 -2.34 -1.69 -15.30
N LEU A 178 -1.72 -2.74 -14.77
CA LEU A 178 -2.43 -3.79 -14.06
C LEU A 178 -3.12 -3.29 -12.78
N LYS A 179 -2.45 -2.42 -12.03
CA LYS A 179 -3.02 -1.83 -10.81
C LYS A 179 -4.15 -0.85 -11.09
N ASN A 180 -4.05 -0.12 -12.20
CA ASN A 180 -5.11 0.78 -12.64
C ASN A 180 -6.35 0.02 -13.10
N ASP A 181 -6.19 -1.19 -13.63
CA ASP A 181 -7.29 -2.02 -14.12
C ASP A 181 -8.11 -2.68 -13.00
N ILE A 182 -7.52 -2.84 -11.80
CA ILE A 182 -8.15 -3.53 -10.66
C ILE A 182 -8.02 -2.69 -9.39
N HIS A 183 -9.15 -2.16 -8.93
CA HIS A 183 -9.22 -1.40 -7.68
C HIS A 183 -9.45 -2.32 -6.48
N VAL A 184 -8.46 -2.40 -5.60
CA VAL A 184 -8.54 -3.16 -4.35
C VAL A 184 -8.59 -2.21 -3.16
N ARG A 185 -9.65 -2.34 -2.36
CA ARG A 185 -9.80 -1.64 -1.09
C ARG A 185 -9.91 -2.63 0.07
N LEU A 186 -9.01 -2.52 1.03
CA LEU A 186 -9.09 -3.27 2.28
C LEU A 186 -9.92 -2.50 3.32
N ILE A 187 -10.91 -3.17 3.91
CA ILE A 187 -11.68 -2.67 5.06
C ILE A 187 -11.21 -3.43 6.30
N GLU A 188 -10.53 -2.74 7.21
CA GLU A 188 -10.00 -3.34 8.43
C GLU A 188 -11.05 -3.43 9.55
N SER A 189 -10.77 -4.19 10.61
CA SER A 189 -11.69 -4.39 11.73
C SER A 189 -11.98 -3.10 12.51
N GLN A 190 -11.04 -2.14 12.51
CA GLN A 190 -11.16 -0.85 13.19
C GLN A 190 -11.60 0.29 12.25
N ARG A 191 -12.44 -0.01 11.26
CA ARG A 191 -12.92 0.92 10.19
C ARG A 191 -13.60 2.22 10.64
N LEU A 192 -13.85 2.41 11.92
CA LEU A 192 -14.54 3.58 12.48
C LEU A 192 -13.58 4.58 13.14
N LEU A 193 -12.29 4.27 13.18
CA LEU A 193 -11.25 5.12 13.75
C LEU A 193 -10.28 5.56 12.64
N ASN A 194 -10.15 6.86 12.45
CA ASN A 194 -9.11 7.42 11.59
C ASN A 194 -7.92 7.87 12.45
N PHE A 195 -6.75 7.38 12.10
CA PHE A 195 -5.47 7.95 12.53
C PHE A 195 -5.12 9.04 11.52
N ASP A 196 -5.24 10.30 11.92
CA ASP A 196 -4.83 11.43 11.09
C ASP A 196 -3.41 11.88 11.48
N PRO A 197 -2.37 11.52 10.72
CA PRO A 197 -1.02 12.01 10.97
C PRO A 197 -0.85 13.49 10.60
N SER A 198 -1.79 14.11 9.88
CA SER A 198 -1.63 15.44 9.28
C SER A 198 -1.90 16.61 10.23
N ARG A 199 -2.33 16.34 11.49
CA ARG A 199 -2.54 17.36 12.53
C ARG A 199 -1.50 17.33 13.66
N SER A 200 -0.28 16.85 13.43
CA SER A 200 0.82 16.99 14.38
C SER A 200 1.45 18.40 14.32
N SER A 201 0.68 19.41 14.70
CA SER A 201 1.23 20.76 14.93
C SER A 201 2.01 20.80 16.23
N ARG A 202 3.33 20.52 16.16
CA ARG A 202 4.49 20.96 16.99
C ARG A 202 4.41 21.23 18.50
N LEU A 203 3.29 21.14 19.20
CA LEU A 203 3.19 21.44 20.62
C LEU A 203 2.25 20.41 21.26
N TYR A 204 2.79 19.65 22.20
CA TYR A 204 2.16 18.54 22.94
C TYR A 204 2.17 17.17 22.25
N SER A 205 3.27 16.47 22.51
CA SER A 205 3.25 15.04 22.82
C SER A 205 2.11 14.72 23.80
N GLU A 206 1.06 14.04 23.34
CA GLU A 206 0.41 12.89 24.01
C GLU A 206 -0.95 12.43 23.44
N ALA A 207 -1.53 13.09 22.44
CA ALA A 207 -2.80 12.63 21.87
C ALA A 207 -2.71 12.48 20.36
N THR A 208 -2.47 11.26 19.89
CA THR A 208 -3.00 10.84 18.60
C THR A 208 -4.51 11.06 18.67
N THR A 209 -5.01 12.13 18.07
CA THR A 209 -6.44 12.45 18.08
C THR A 209 -7.15 11.43 17.20
N MET A 210 -7.66 10.37 17.83
CA MET A 210 -8.55 9.43 17.18
C MET A 210 -9.82 10.16 16.79
N LEU A 211 -9.95 10.51 15.52
CA LEU A 211 -11.19 11.08 15.00
C LEU A 211 -12.11 9.94 14.56
N PRO A 212 -13.39 9.96 14.93
CA PRO A 212 -14.37 9.07 14.33
C PRO A 212 -14.34 9.25 12.81
N THR A 213 -14.16 8.16 12.07
CA THR A 213 -14.08 8.16 10.60
C THR A 213 -15.30 8.84 9.97
N VAL A 214 -16.47 8.75 10.62
CA VAL A 214 -17.71 9.41 10.19
C VAL A 214 -17.58 10.93 10.19
N SER A 215 -16.98 11.51 11.24
CA SER A 215 -16.77 12.96 11.32
C SER A 215 -15.80 13.42 10.23
N ALA A 216 -14.68 12.70 10.05
CA ALA A 216 -13.72 13.01 9.01
C ALA A 216 -14.34 13.00 7.60
N TYR A 217 -15.13 11.96 7.26
CA TYR A 217 -15.81 11.90 5.97
C TYR A 217 -16.93 12.92 5.81
N SER A 218 -17.62 13.28 6.91
CA SER A 218 -18.64 14.32 6.87
C SER A 218 -18.03 15.69 6.53
N ASP A 219 -16.88 16.01 7.14
CA ASP A 219 -16.15 17.24 6.87
C ASP A 219 -15.59 17.27 5.43
N GLU A 220 -15.00 16.15 4.96
CA GLU A 220 -14.50 16.02 3.59
C GLU A 220 -15.63 16.16 2.56
N LEU A 221 -16.78 15.51 2.79
CA LEU A 221 -17.95 15.63 1.93
C LEU A 221 -18.50 17.06 1.92
N ALA A 222 -18.58 17.71 3.08
CA ALA A 222 -19.02 19.10 3.15
C ALA A 222 -18.11 20.02 2.34
N HIS A 223 -16.79 19.85 2.44
CA HIS A 223 -15.82 20.59 1.64
C HIS A 223 -15.94 20.31 0.14
N LEU A 224 -16.14 19.05 -0.25
CA LEU A 224 -16.31 18.67 -1.66
C LEU A 224 -17.60 19.26 -2.24
N ILE A 225 -18.70 19.27 -1.48
CA ILE A 225 -19.95 19.88 -1.91
C ILE A 225 -19.76 21.40 -2.06
N GLN A 226 -19.13 22.06 -1.09
CA GLN A 226 -18.86 23.50 -1.15
C GLN A 226 -17.99 23.86 -2.35
N SER A 227 -16.93 23.10 -2.63
CA SER A 227 -16.06 23.35 -3.78
C SER A 227 -16.80 23.16 -5.11
N LYS A 228 -17.61 22.11 -5.23
CA LYS A 228 -18.42 21.87 -6.44
C LYS A 228 -19.54 22.87 -6.64
N LEU A 229 -20.14 23.40 -5.57
CA LEU A 229 -21.10 24.50 -5.67
C LEU A 229 -20.44 25.80 -6.13
N ALA A 230 -19.22 26.08 -5.66
CA ALA A 230 -18.46 27.23 -6.14
C ALA A 230 -18.04 27.09 -7.62
N GLU A 231 -17.56 25.91 -8.03
CA GLU A 231 -17.29 25.59 -9.43
C GLU A 231 -18.54 25.75 -10.30
N TYR A 232 -19.69 25.23 -9.85
CA TYR A 232 -20.97 25.37 -10.55
C TYR A 232 -21.38 26.85 -10.70
N GLY A 233 -21.27 27.65 -9.62
CA GLY A 233 -21.61 29.07 -9.66
C GLY A 233 -20.76 29.83 -10.67
N THR A 234 -19.45 29.58 -10.70
CA THR A 234 -18.52 30.21 -11.66
C THR A 234 -18.80 29.78 -13.11
N THR A 235 -19.01 28.48 -13.35
CA THR A 235 -19.34 27.97 -14.69
C THR A 235 -20.69 28.49 -15.18
N SER A 236 -21.74 28.49 -14.35
CA SER A 236 -23.06 29.04 -14.70
C SER A 236 -22.96 30.53 -15.07
N GLN A 237 -22.29 31.34 -14.25
CA GLN A 237 -22.09 32.76 -14.56
C GLN A 237 -21.33 32.98 -15.87
N SER A 238 -20.29 32.17 -16.14
CA SER A 238 -19.56 32.24 -17.41
C SER A 238 -20.43 31.88 -18.62
N LEU A 239 -21.33 30.90 -18.46
CA LEU A 239 -22.23 30.45 -19.50
C LEU A 239 -23.32 31.50 -19.77
N ASP A 240 -23.89 32.09 -18.72
CA ASP A 240 -24.86 33.19 -18.82
C ASP A 240 -24.26 34.42 -19.48
N ARG A 241 -23.01 34.78 -19.15
CA ARG A 241 -22.30 35.90 -19.79
C ARG A 241 -22.14 35.70 -21.30
N THR A 242 -21.97 34.46 -21.74
CA THR A 242 -21.79 34.11 -23.16
C THR A 242 -23.10 33.72 -23.84
N PHE A 243 -24.24 33.80 -23.14
CA PHE A 243 -25.56 33.47 -23.68
C PHE A 243 -25.99 34.42 -24.81
N PRO A 244 -25.88 35.76 -24.70
CA PRO A 244 -26.27 36.66 -25.79
C PRO A 244 -25.50 36.41 -27.09
N ALA A 245 -24.22 36.06 -27.01
CA ALA A 245 -23.38 35.77 -28.16
C ALA A 245 -23.65 34.40 -28.82
N ARG A 246 -24.42 33.52 -28.16
CA ARG A 246 -24.79 32.19 -28.67
C ARG A 246 -26.18 32.15 -29.31
N VAL A 247 -27.00 33.18 -29.10
CA VAL A 247 -28.41 33.23 -29.56
C VAL A 247 -28.58 34.05 -30.84
N VAL A 248 -27.57 34.84 -31.23
CA VAL A 248 -27.54 35.63 -32.48
C VAL A 248 -26.96 34.82 -33.64
#